data_AF-A0ABD5F440-F1
#
_entry.id   AF-A0ABD5F440-F1
#
_cell.length_a   1.000
_cell.length_b   1.000
_cell.length_c   1.000
_cell.angle_alpha   90.00
_cell.angle_beta   90.00
_cell.angle_gamma   90.00
#
_symmetry.space_group_name_H-M   'P 1'
#
loop_
_entity.id
_entity.type
_entity.pdbx_description
1 polymer ?
#
loop_
_entity_poly.entity_id
_entity_poly.type
_entity_poly.pdbx_seq_one_letter_code
_entity_poly.pdbx_strand_id
1 'polypeptide(L)'
;MDFLVDKLDKKKLLFIQTIFDSDYHICTLETLLQSLNINNQTAISIFHSILEDIRLSESSSFIDLSYSKSNQLFKLQLSESFNIQNFINFYIKRSAKFKLIESLLMTSFDTLQDTANSLHVSYSHVRRIITELNHYFKPMGLRIHSRRKVNLDGNEVSLRFFYTALYLATYGAGYWPFPSFSYLDLSSLLDDCPDEVYNVRSLDKNVLTHYYLAIHLLRERRGFSIDKETISISLYKPYSLSNTETFSTFATSIGRYLPHHSEKKLKVETQLICSSLLAIGSFSSIDTPPDFFLLDERLNDQQFAHNAFQIMDRINYHLDIPLTKKEQNKIFYSILCLHYRVAFIGAPLNYTLTLLPYYSHEAIDSRKKYKIEHIQSLVEAEMKSIEYDCDDDFYNYLLSQYCLIYDKSIEFGKHTAPITVAFLSIISNQALQNDVCQYFSSYFNLKAANSLDDSVDIIISEIPISVDTISALRLHQPIIYCHQKLVQSDYEKITEALVKIAKKKFKSTSS
;
A
#
# COMPACT_ATOMS: atom_id res chain seq x y z
N MET A 1 -1.48 -6.55 11.59
CA MET A 1 -2.73 -7.33 11.78
C MET A 1 -2.93 -7.83 13.22
N ASP A 2 -2.28 -7.22 14.21
CA ASP A 2 -2.13 -7.76 15.57
C ASP A 2 -3.44 -7.87 16.37
N PHE A 3 -4.49 -7.16 15.96
CA PHE A 3 -5.80 -7.26 16.59
C PHE A 3 -6.45 -8.64 16.37
N LEU A 4 -6.11 -9.32 15.28
CA LEU A 4 -6.60 -10.66 14.91
C LEU A 4 -5.88 -11.78 15.65
N VAL A 5 -4.73 -11.50 16.28
CA VAL A 5 -3.91 -12.54 16.89
C VAL A 5 -4.33 -12.73 18.35
N ASP A 6 -4.48 -13.99 18.75
CA ASP A 6 -4.81 -14.35 20.13
C ASP A 6 -3.65 -14.01 21.07
N LYS A 7 -3.96 -13.62 22.31
CA LYS A 7 -2.97 -13.15 23.29
C LYS A 7 -1.80 -14.13 23.49
N LEU A 8 -2.05 -15.44 23.38
CA LEU A 8 -1.03 -16.49 23.51
C LEU A 8 -0.02 -16.50 22.36
N ASP A 9 -0.46 -16.18 21.14
CA ASP A 9 0.37 -16.24 19.94
C ASP A 9 1.06 -14.89 19.64
N LYS A 10 0.60 -13.78 20.22
CA LYS A 10 1.24 -12.45 20.06
C LYS A 10 2.73 -12.45 20.41
N LYS A 11 3.11 -13.10 21.52
CA LYS A 11 4.53 -13.18 21.92
C LYS A 11 5.36 -14.04 20.95
N LYS A 12 4.76 -15.04 20.32
CA LYS A 12 5.44 -15.87 19.30
C LYS A 12 5.69 -15.07 18.03
N LEU A 13 4.70 -14.32 17.56
CA LEU A 13 4.88 -13.47 16.39
C LEU A 13 5.94 -12.40 16.62
N LEU A 14 5.92 -11.74 17.78
CA LEU A 14 6.97 -10.76 18.13
C LEU A 14 8.35 -11.43 18.19
N PHE A 15 8.45 -12.64 18.76
CA PHE A 15 9.70 -13.42 18.77
C PHE A 15 10.25 -13.65 17.35
N ILE A 16 9.38 -14.08 16.43
CA ILE A 16 9.75 -14.36 15.03
C ILE A 16 10.15 -13.07 14.33
N GLN A 17 9.38 -11.99 14.48
CA GLN A 17 9.66 -10.68 13.89
C GLN A 17 10.99 -10.11 14.38
N THR A 18 11.26 -10.16 15.69
CA THR A 18 12.54 -9.68 16.24
C THR A 18 13.74 -10.41 15.62
N ILE A 19 13.65 -11.72 15.39
CA ILE A 19 14.72 -12.46 14.71
C ILE A 19 14.79 -12.09 13.23
N PHE A 20 13.64 -12.04 12.55
CA PHE A 20 13.55 -11.72 11.13
C PHE A 20 14.08 -10.32 10.81
N ASP A 21 13.82 -9.34 11.66
CA ASP A 21 14.26 -7.95 11.47
C ASP A 21 15.72 -7.72 11.88
N SER A 22 16.37 -8.70 12.53
CA SER A 22 17.79 -8.62 12.90
C SER A 22 18.72 -8.89 11.70
N ASP A 23 19.93 -8.35 11.75
CA ASP A 23 20.95 -8.55 10.72
C ASP A 23 21.19 -10.04 10.44
N TYR A 24 21.14 -10.40 9.16
CA TYR A 24 21.27 -11.78 8.67
C TYR A 24 20.29 -12.78 9.32
N HIS A 25 19.17 -12.29 9.88
CA HIS A 25 18.19 -13.08 10.63
C HIS A 25 18.78 -13.82 11.84
N ILE A 26 19.77 -13.20 12.49
CA ILE A 26 20.45 -13.70 13.69
C ILE A 26 20.21 -12.73 14.83
N CYS A 27 19.69 -13.24 15.95
CA CYS A 27 19.36 -12.42 17.11
C CYS A 27 19.96 -13.00 18.39
N THR A 28 20.45 -12.13 19.27
CA THR A 28 20.97 -12.57 20.58
C THR A 28 19.82 -12.85 21.54
N LEU A 29 20.05 -13.76 22.50
CA LEU A 29 19.10 -13.98 23.58
C LEU A 29 18.80 -12.67 24.33
N GLU A 30 19.82 -11.86 24.64
CA GLU A 30 19.64 -10.59 25.34
C GLU A 30 18.69 -9.64 24.59
N THR A 31 18.91 -9.45 23.28
CA THR A 31 18.04 -8.63 22.43
C THR A 31 16.59 -9.12 22.47
N LEU A 32 16.36 -10.44 22.42
CA LEU A 32 15.01 -11.02 22.54
C LEU A 32 14.39 -10.80 23.91
N LEU A 33 15.14 -10.98 25.00
CA LEU A 33 14.63 -10.78 26.36
C LEU A 33 14.20 -9.32 26.57
N GLN A 34 14.99 -8.38 26.09
CA GLN A 34 14.69 -6.94 26.14
C GLN A 34 13.47 -6.61 25.27
N SER A 35 13.46 -7.04 24.00
CA SER A 35 12.40 -6.72 23.03
C SER A 35 11.04 -7.27 23.44
N LEU A 36 10.99 -8.48 24.00
CA LEU A 36 9.74 -9.13 24.40
C LEU A 36 9.38 -8.86 25.88
N ASN A 37 10.28 -8.25 26.65
CA ASN A 37 10.17 -8.10 28.10
C ASN A 37 9.85 -9.43 28.80
N ILE A 38 10.73 -10.42 28.62
CA ILE A 38 10.60 -11.78 29.16
C ILE A 38 11.90 -12.28 29.78
N ASN A 39 11.82 -13.37 30.55
CA ASN A 39 13.00 -14.06 31.08
C ASN A 39 13.46 -15.20 30.15
N ASN A 40 14.68 -15.70 30.38
CA ASN A 40 15.30 -16.77 29.60
C ASN A 40 14.41 -18.03 29.50
N GLN A 41 13.85 -18.50 30.62
CA GLN A 41 12.98 -19.68 30.63
C GLN A 41 11.76 -19.51 29.71
N THR A 42 11.17 -18.32 29.71
CA THR A 42 10.04 -17.98 28.85
C THR A 42 10.45 -17.93 27.38
N ALA A 43 11.62 -17.35 27.07
CA ALA A 43 12.13 -17.30 25.70
C ALA A 43 12.36 -18.71 25.12
N ILE A 44 12.98 -19.61 25.88
CA ILE A 44 13.20 -21.01 25.46
C ILE A 44 11.87 -21.77 25.32
N SER A 45 10.91 -21.55 26.22
CA SER A 45 9.57 -22.13 26.11
C SER A 45 8.82 -21.66 24.85
N ILE A 46 8.89 -20.35 24.56
CA ILE A 46 8.33 -19.77 23.32
C ILE A 46 8.98 -20.38 22.09
N PHE A 47 10.32 -20.46 22.07
CA PHE A 47 11.08 -21.08 20.99
C PHE A 47 10.63 -22.52 20.72
N HIS A 48 10.54 -23.37 21.75
CA HIS A 48 10.07 -24.75 21.57
C HIS A 48 8.61 -24.82 21.09
N SER A 49 7.75 -23.93 21.59
CA SER A 49 6.38 -23.88 21.10
C SER A 49 6.29 -23.44 19.63
N ILE A 50 7.18 -22.56 19.16
CA ILE A 50 7.25 -22.16 17.75
C ILE A 50 7.73 -23.33 16.90
N LEU A 51 8.73 -24.10 17.36
CA LEU A 51 9.18 -25.30 16.64
C LEU A 51 8.05 -26.32 16.45
N GLU A 52 7.23 -26.55 17.47
CA GLU A 52 6.05 -27.40 17.33
C GLU A 52 5.02 -26.81 16.36
N ASP A 53 4.78 -25.50 16.39
CA ASP A 53 3.88 -24.84 15.42
C ASP A 53 4.42 -24.97 13.99
N ILE A 54 5.73 -24.83 13.76
CA ILE A 54 6.38 -25.05 12.45
C ILE A 54 6.17 -26.50 12.01
N ARG A 55 6.39 -27.48 12.89
CA ARG A 55 6.22 -28.91 12.61
C ARG A 55 4.78 -29.29 12.25
N LEU A 56 3.80 -28.66 12.90
CA LEU A 56 2.37 -28.89 12.65
C LEU A 56 1.86 -28.14 11.42
N SER A 57 2.60 -27.14 10.94
CA SER A 57 2.26 -26.41 9.73
C SER A 57 2.82 -27.10 8.48
N GLU A 58 2.26 -26.76 7.32
CA GLU A 58 2.82 -27.15 6.01
C GLU A 58 4.15 -26.43 5.69
N SER A 59 4.71 -25.66 6.65
CA SER A 59 5.92 -24.85 6.47
C SER A 59 7.21 -25.52 6.96
N SER A 60 7.14 -26.74 7.48
CA SER A 60 8.29 -27.43 8.12
C SER A 60 9.50 -27.64 7.20
N SER A 61 9.29 -27.78 5.89
CA SER A 61 10.37 -27.89 4.90
C SER A 61 10.96 -26.54 4.47
N PHE A 62 10.35 -25.43 4.87
CA PHE A 62 10.69 -24.09 4.37
C PHE A 62 11.27 -23.16 5.44
N ILE A 63 11.15 -23.52 6.72
CA ILE A 63 11.60 -22.72 7.85
C ILE A 63 12.52 -23.56 8.72
N ASP A 64 13.75 -23.09 8.92
CA ASP A 64 14.66 -23.61 9.94
C ASP A 64 14.89 -22.55 11.01
N LEU A 65 14.48 -22.85 12.24
CA LEU A 65 14.67 -21.99 13.40
C LEU A 65 15.54 -22.73 14.41
N SER A 66 16.72 -22.19 14.70
CA SER A 66 17.70 -22.84 15.57
C SER A 66 18.17 -21.91 16.70
N TYR A 67 18.61 -22.52 17.80
CA TYR A 67 19.19 -21.84 18.95
C TYR A 67 20.53 -22.46 19.33
N SER A 68 21.60 -21.66 19.29
CA SER A 68 22.93 -22.03 19.74
C SER A 68 23.13 -21.66 21.20
N LYS A 69 23.23 -22.67 22.08
CA LYS A 69 23.48 -22.46 23.52
C LYS A 69 24.85 -21.87 23.83
N SER A 70 25.88 -22.21 23.04
CA SER A 70 27.25 -21.75 23.29
C SER A 70 27.40 -20.24 23.03
N ASN A 71 26.70 -19.75 22.01
CA ASN A 71 26.80 -18.36 21.57
C ASN A 71 25.57 -17.52 21.99
N GLN A 72 24.55 -18.16 22.57
CA GLN A 72 23.26 -17.56 22.93
C GLN A 72 22.58 -16.84 21.75
N LEU A 73 22.64 -17.45 20.57
CA LEU A 73 22.12 -16.89 19.32
C LEU A 73 20.94 -17.72 18.81
N PHE A 74 19.89 -17.02 18.40
CA PHE A 74 18.82 -17.56 17.59
C PHE A 74 19.08 -17.25 16.12
N LYS A 75 18.77 -18.18 15.23
CA LYS A 75 18.92 -18.02 13.79
C LYS A 75 17.67 -18.53 13.09
N LEU A 76 17.13 -17.71 12.18
CA LEU A 76 16.03 -18.07 11.30
C LEU A 76 16.56 -18.17 9.86
N GLN A 77 16.31 -19.30 9.20
CA GLN A 77 16.58 -19.49 7.78
C GLN A 77 15.28 -19.84 7.06
N LEU A 78 15.07 -19.21 5.90
CA LEU A 78 13.90 -19.42 5.06
C LEU A 78 14.35 -19.95 3.71
N SER A 79 13.57 -20.87 3.14
CA SER A 79 13.68 -21.22 1.73
C SER A 79 13.42 -20.00 0.86
N GLU A 80 14.15 -19.86 -0.26
CA GLU A 80 13.95 -18.77 -1.23
C GLU A 80 12.52 -18.71 -1.77
N SER A 81 11.82 -19.86 -1.81
CA SER A 81 10.43 -19.98 -2.25
C SER A 81 9.38 -19.63 -1.17
N PHE A 82 9.80 -19.23 0.03
CA PHE A 82 8.90 -19.06 1.17
C PHE A 82 8.96 -17.65 1.76
N ASN A 83 7.78 -17.03 1.90
CA ASN A 83 7.64 -15.75 2.57
C ASN A 83 7.22 -15.96 4.04
N ILE A 84 7.93 -15.35 4.98
CA ILE A 84 7.63 -15.43 6.42
C ILE A 84 6.17 -15.02 6.75
N GLN A 85 5.60 -14.12 5.95
CA GLN A 85 4.21 -13.70 6.08
C GLN A 85 3.23 -14.88 5.99
N ASN A 86 3.56 -15.96 5.25
CA ASN A 86 2.74 -17.17 5.19
C ASN A 86 2.63 -17.83 6.56
N PHE A 87 3.72 -17.86 7.33
CA PHE A 87 3.73 -18.41 8.68
C PHE A 87 3.06 -17.48 9.69
N ILE A 88 3.20 -16.16 9.53
CA ILE A 88 2.42 -15.19 10.32
C ILE A 88 0.92 -15.37 10.07
N ASN A 89 0.53 -15.54 8.80
CA ASN A 89 -0.87 -15.75 8.39
C ASN A 89 -1.42 -17.09 8.91
N PHE A 90 -0.59 -18.11 9.14
CA PHE A 90 -1.01 -19.35 9.82
C PHE A 90 -1.54 -19.06 11.23
N TYR A 91 -0.85 -18.24 12.03
CA TYR A 91 -1.33 -17.83 13.35
C TYR A 91 -2.63 -17.01 13.29
N ILE A 92 -2.73 -16.10 12.32
CA ILE A 92 -3.94 -15.29 12.11
C ILE A 92 -5.14 -16.20 11.79
N LYS A 93 -5.01 -17.10 10.81
CA LYS A 93 -6.08 -18.02 10.40
C LYS A 93 -6.51 -18.98 11.52
N ARG A 94 -5.60 -19.33 12.42
CA ARG A 94 -5.91 -20.19 13.58
C ARG A 94 -6.75 -19.47 14.64
N SER A 95 -6.62 -18.16 14.78
CA SER A 95 -7.29 -17.38 15.84
C SER A 95 -8.80 -17.50 15.80
N ALA A 96 -9.41 -17.59 16.99
CA ALA A 96 -10.86 -17.54 17.15
C ALA A 96 -11.47 -16.20 16.69
N LYS A 97 -10.71 -15.10 16.73
CA LYS A 97 -11.15 -13.78 16.22
C LYS A 97 -11.31 -13.80 14.71
N PHE A 98 -10.29 -14.28 14.00
CA PHE A 98 -10.32 -14.38 12.55
C PHE A 98 -11.43 -15.33 12.09
N LYS A 99 -11.50 -16.52 12.69
CA LYS A 99 -12.56 -17.52 12.38
C LYS A 99 -13.97 -16.97 12.60
N LEU A 100 -14.18 -16.15 13.63
CA LEU A 100 -15.45 -15.47 13.83
C LEU A 100 -15.75 -14.50 12.68
N ILE A 101 -14.81 -13.61 12.34
CA ILE A 101 -14.99 -12.63 11.27
C ILE A 101 -15.25 -13.32 9.92
N GLU A 102 -14.47 -14.35 9.61
CA GLU A 102 -14.61 -15.17 8.40
C GLU A 102 -16.00 -15.83 8.35
N SER A 103 -16.46 -16.44 9.44
CA SER A 103 -17.79 -17.05 9.50
C SER A 103 -18.90 -16.03 9.26
N LEU A 104 -18.75 -14.82 9.81
CA LEU A 104 -19.73 -13.74 9.69
C LEU A 104 -19.80 -13.12 8.28
N LEU A 105 -18.85 -13.42 7.37
CA LEU A 105 -18.95 -13.00 5.97
C LEU A 105 -20.17 -13.64 5.30
N MET A 106 -20.36 -14.93 5.56
CA MET A 106 -21.28 -15.82 4.85
C MET A 106 -22.63 -15.96 5.52
N THR A 107 -22.64 -15.84 6.84
CA THR A 107 -23.79 -16.22 7.66
C THR A 107 -23.87 -15.35 8.91
N SER A 108 -24.91 -15.62 9.68
CA SER A 108 -25.13 -15.08 11.01
C SER A 108 -25.59 -16.22 11.90
N PHE A 109 -25.21 -16.20 13.16
CA PHE A 109 -25.58 -17.25 14.11
C PHE A 109 -26.82 -16.84 14.88
N ASP A 110 -27.72 -17.77 15.15
CA ASP A 110 -28.93 -17.46 15.91
C ASP A 110 -28.60 -17.13 17.36
N THR A 111 -27.64 -17.83 17.97
CA THR A 111 -27.22 -17.55 19.34
C THR A 111 -25.70 -17.42 19.49
N LEU A 112 -25.30 -16.79 20.60
CA LEU A 112 -23.91 -16.80 21.06
C LEU A 112 -23.39 -18.21 21.37
N GLN A 113 -24.28 -19.14 21.76
CA GLN A 113 -23.89 -20.51 22.03
C GLN A 113 -23.57 -21.25 20.72
N ASP A 114 -24.34 -21.02 19.66
CA ASP A 114 -24.04 -21.59 18.33
C ASP A 114 -22.71 -21.07 17.80
N THR A 115 -22.43 -19.79 18.02
CA THR A 115 -21.13 -19.18 17.70
C THR A 115 -20.00 -19.87 18.48
N ALA A 116 -20.19 -20.11 19.77
CA ALA A 116 -19.20 -20.77 20.63
C ALA A 116 -18.90 -22.20 20.17
N ASN A 117 -19.95 -22.95 19.84
CA ASN A 117 -19.85 -24.31 19.31
C ASN A 117 -19.11 -24.32 17.97
N SER A 118 -19.44 -23.41 17.04
CA SER A 118 -18.80 -23.31 15.72
C SER A 118 -17.31 -22.96 15.80
N LEU A 119 -16.91 -22.17 16.81
CA LEU A 119 -15.52 -21.78 17.02
C LEU A 119 -14.74 -22.75 17.93
N HIS A 120 -15.43 -23.74 18.51
CA HIS A 120 -14.88 -24.65 19.53
C HIS A 120 -14.28 -23.94 20.75
N VAL A 121 -14.94 -22.89 21.23
CA VAL A 121 -14.53 -22.10 22.41
C VAL A 121 -15.68 -21.94 23.39
N SER A 122 -15.41 -21.43 24.59
CA SER A 122 -16.47 -21.18 25.57
C SER A 122 -17.33 -19.96 25.21
N TYR A 123 -18.58 -19.94 25.68
CA TYR A 123 -19.48 -18.79 25.58
C TYR A 123 -18.84 -17.47 26.07
N SER A 124 -18.16 -17.53 27.22
CA SER A 124 -17.47 -16.38 27.81
C SER A 124 -16.32 -15.88 26.93
N HIS A 125 -15.64 -16.79 26.24
CA HIS A 125 -14.58 -16.46 25.30
C HIS A 125 -15.11 -15.73 24.06
N VAL A 126 -16.23 -16.20 23.47
CA VAL A 126 -16.90 -15.51 22.35
C VAL A 126 -17.31 -14.09 22.74
N ARG A 127 -17.93 -13.92 23.92
CA ARG A 127 -18.34 -12.59 24.41
C ARG A 127 -17.16 -11.62 24.53
N ARG A 128 -16.01 -12.12 25.03
CA ARG A 128 -14.77 -11.35 25.11
C ARG A 128 -14.25 -10.96 23.73
N ILE A 129 -14.16 -11.92 22.80
CA ILE A 129 -13.72 -11.67 21.42
C ILE A 129 -14.60 -10.61 20.75
N ILE A 130 -15.93 -10.73 20.84
CA ILE A 130 -16.86 -9.75 20.24
C ILE A 130 -16.65 -8.37 20.83
N THR A 131 -16.37 -8.26 22.14
CA THR A 131 -16.09 -6.97 22.79
C THR A 131 -14.81 -6.34 22.25
N GLU A 132 -13.74 -7.13 22.14
CA GLU A 132 -12.45 -6.69 21.58
C GLU A 132 -12.59 -6.27 20.11
N LEU A 133 -13.30 -7.06 19.29
CA LEU A 133 -13.54 -6.75 17.88
C LEU A 133 -14.41 -5.50 17.71
N ASN A 134 -15.45 -5.33 18.52
CA ASN A 134 -16.29 -4.13 18.48
C ASN A 134 -15.51 -2.86 18.85
N HIS A 135 -14.50 -2.95 19.72
CA HIS A 135 -13.62 -1.81 19.98
C HIS A 135 -12.82 -1.42 18.73
N TYR A 136 -12.31 -2.41 17.99
CA TYR A 136 -11.57 -2.19 16.75
C TYR A 136 -12.46 -1.73 15.59
N PHE A 137 -13.70 -2.24 15.50
CA PHE A 137 -14.64 -1.94 14.43
C PHE A 137 -15.39 -0.61 14.57
N LYS A 138 -15.53 -0.11 15.81
CA LYS A 138 -16.24 1.14 16.10
C LYS A 138 -15.82 2.30 15.19
N PRO A 139 -14.53 2.57 14.94
CA PRO A 139 -14.12 3.70 14.11
C PRO A 139 -14.43 3.51 12.62
N MET A 140 -14.58 2.27 12.15
CA MET A 140 -14.98 1.94 10.78
C MET A 140 -16.51 2.02 10.57
N GLY A 141 -17.28 2.30 11.62
CA GLY A 141 -18.74 2.21 11.59
C GLY A 141 -19.27 0.77 11.51
N LEU A 142 -18.46 -0.22 11.90
CA LEU A 142 -18.82 -1.64 11.89
C LEU A 142 -19.10 -2.14 13.30
N ARG A 143 -19.95 -3.16 13.44
CA ARG A 143 -20.28 -3.76 14.74
C ARG A 143 -20.76 -5.20 14.61
N ILE A 144 -20.28 -6.07 15.49
CA ILE A 144 -20.87 -7.37 15.74
C ILE A 144 -21.99 -7.23 16.78
N HIS A 145 -23.23 -7.49 16.39
CA HIS A 145 -24.35 -7.65 17.33
C HIS A 145 -24.32 -9.05 17.94
N SER A 146 -24.86 -9.20 19.15
CA SER A 146 -24.83 -10.48 19.86
C SER A 146 -26.03 -10.76 20.78
N ARG A 147 -27.06 -9.89 20.75
CA ARG A 147 -28.22 -9.99 21.65
C ARG A 147 -29.31 -10.94 21.18
N ARG A 148 -29.57 -10.99 19.88
CA ARG A 148 -30.64 -11.81 19.26
C ARG A 148 -30.13 -12.70 18.15
N LYS A 149 -29.15 -12.18 17.42
CA LYS A 149 -28.42 -12.84 16.35
C LYS A 149 -26.99 -12.35 16.44
N VAL A 150 -26.03 -13.22 16.13
CA VAL A 150 -24.63 -12.83 15.98
C VAL A 150 -24.37 -12.58 14.50
N ASN A 151 -24.25 -11.30 14.14
CA ASN A 151 -23.97 -10.85 12.78
C ASN A 151 -23.03 -9.66 12.81
N LEU A 152 -22.20 -9.53 11.79
CA LEU A 152 -21.44 -8.31 11.53
C LEU A 152 -22.34 -7.36 10.73
N ASP A 153 -22.49 -6.15 11.24
CA ASP A 153 -23.39 -5.10 10.76
C ASP A 153 -22.63 -3.79 10.53
N GLY A 154 -23.17 -2.96 9.65
CA GLY A 154 -22.55 -1.72 9.17
C GLY A 154 -22.95 -1.44 7.71
N ASN A 155 -22.41 -0.35 7.15
CA ASN A 155 -22.60 -0.07 5.72
C ASN A 155 -22.03 -1.23 4.87
N GLU A 156 -22.81 -1.74 3.92
CA GLU A 156 -22.44 -2.95 3.17
C GLU A 156 -21.25 -2.70 2.20
N VAL A 157 -21.08 -1.49 1.65
CA VAL A 157 -19.89 -1.13 0.86
C VAL A 157 -18.64 -1.21 1.74
N SER A 158 -18.72 -0.63 2.93
CA SER A 158 -17.67 -0.67 3.95
C SER A 158 -17.29 -2.10 4.35
N LEU A 159 -18.29 -2.95 4.56
CA LEU A 159 -18.10 -4.36 4.91
C LEU A 159 -17.39 -5.12 3.78
N ARG A 160 -17.87 -4.99 2.54
CA ARG A 160 -17.29 -5.68 1.38
C ARG A 160 -15.84 -5.24 1.16
N PHE A 161 -15.54 -3.96 1.31
CA PHE A 161 -14.15 -3.46 1.22
C PHE A 161 -13.27 -3.98 2.37
N PHE A 162 -13.76 -3.94 3.62
CA PHE A 162 -13.05 -4.47 4.78
C PHE A 162 -12.69 -5.95 4.59
N TYR A 163 -13.66 -6.78 4.18
CA TYR A 163 -13.41 -8.20 3.91
C TYR A 163 -12.42 -8.39 2.76
N THR A 164 -12.49 -7.56 1.73
CA THR A 164 -11.55 -7.62 0.60
C THR A 164 -10.11 -7.38 1.07
N ALA A 165 -9.88 -6.31 1.84
CA ALA A 165 -8.56 -5.99 2.39
C ALA A 165 -8.08 -7.08 3.37
N LEU A 166 -8.94 -7.53 4.27
CA LEU A 166 -8.63 -8.58 5.25
C LEU A 166 -8.23 -9.90 4.59
N TYR A 167 -9.00 -10.33 3.60
CA TYR A 167 -8.78 -11.60 2.91
C TYR A 167 -7.53 -11.54 2.06
N LEU A 168 -7.29 -10.45 1.33
CA LEU A 168 -6.06 -10.28 0.57
C LEU A 168 -4.83 -10.27 1.48
N ALA A 169 -4.88 -9.58 2.63
CA ALA A 169 -3.77 -9.52 3.56
C ALA A 169 -3.46 -10.88 4.21
N THR A 170 -4.49 -11.71 4.45
CA THR A 170 -4.37 -13.01 5.13
C THR A 170 -4.07 -14.18 4.17
N TYR A 171 -4.67 -14.19 2.98
CA TYR A 171 -4.56 -15.30 2.03
C TYR A 171 -3.60 -15.00 0.86
N GLY A 172 -3.40 -13.72 0.54
CA GLY A 172 -2.56 -13.29 -0.57
C GLY A 172 -3.03 -13.85 -1.93
N ALA A 173 -2.09 -13.99 -2.86
CA ALA A 173 -2.33 -14.60 -4.16
C ALA A 173 -2.07 -16.12 -4.19
N GLY A 174 -1.50 -16.68 -3.12
CA GLY A 174 -1.09 -18.10 -3.07
C GLY A 174 -2.24 -19.06 -2.74
N TYR A 175 -3.36 -18.55 -2.25
CA TYR A 175 -4.54 -19.35 -1.90
C TYR A 175 -5.81 -18.59 -2.25
N TRP A 176 -6.81 -19.30 -2.79
CA TRP A 176 -8.11 -18.75 -3.14
C TRP A 176 -9.20 -19.26 -2.19
N PRO A 177 -9.75 -18.42 -1.29
CA PRO A 177 -10.60 -18.87 -0.19
C PRO A 177 -12.11 -18.94 -0.53
N PHE A 178 -12.48 -18.89 -1.82
CA PHE A 178 -13.89 -18.85 -2.23
C PHE A 178 -14.29 -20.14 -2.94
N PRO A 179 -14.85 -21.14 -2.25
CA PRO A 179 -15.21 -22.42 -2.86
C PRO A 179 -16.35 -22.30 -3.88
N SER A 180 -17.18 -21.24 -3.78
CA SER A 180 -18.33 -21.04 -4.66
C SER A 180 -18.02 -20.36 -6.00
N PHE A 181 -16.79 -19.88 -6.19
CA PHE A 181 -16.37 -19.18 -7.40
C PHE A 181 -14.93 -19.61 -7.74
N SER A 182 -14.68 -20.10 -8.95
CA SER A 182 -13.31 -20.29 -9.41
C SER A 182 -12.67 -18.93 -9.71
N TYR A 183 -11.36 -18.80 -9.45
CA TYR A 183 -10.61 -17.61 -9.87
C TYR A 183 -10.75 -17.37 -11.37
N LEU A 184 -10.62 -18.44 -12.17
CA LEU A 184 -10.69 -18.37 -13.64
C LEU A 184 -12.08 -17.91 -14.13
N ASP A 185 -13.15 -18.40 -13.51
CA ASP A 185 -14.51 -18.02 -13.89
C ASP A 185 -14.76 -16.52 -13.63
N LEU A 186 -14.20 -15.99 -12.54
CA LEU A 186 -14.24 -14.57 -12.23
C LEU A 186 -13.34 -13.75 -13.16
N SER A 187 -12.20 -14.28 -13.59
CA SER A 187 -11.39 -13.65 -14.64
C SER A 187 -12.19 -13.50 -15.93
N SER A 188 -12.85 -14.57 -16.37
CA SER A 188 -13.71 -14.53 -17.56
C SER A 188 -14.92 -13.62 -17.42
N LEU A 189 -15.44 -13.42 -16.21
CA LEU A 189 -16.46 -12.41 -15.95
C LEU A 189 -15.90 -10.99 -16.10
N LEU A 190 -14.68 -10.75 -15.63
CA LEU A 190 -14.02 -9.44 -15.72
C LEU A 190 -13.58 -9.09 -17.15
N ASP A 191 -13.41 -10.08 -18.05
CA ASP A 191 -13.20 -9.85 -19.49
C ASP A 191 -14.33 -9.07 -20.15
N ASP A 192 -15.55 -9.14 -19.61
CA ASP A 192 -16.70 -8.40 -20.12
C ASP A 192 -16.80 -6.97 -19.53
N CYS A 193 -15.96 -6.61 -18.54
CA CYS A 193 -16.00 -5.32 -17.87
C CYS A 193 -15.58 -4.19 -18.84
N PRO A 194 -16.20 -2.99 -18.78
CA PRO A 194 -15.72 -1.86 -19.58
C PRO A 194 -14.24 -1.55 -19.33
N ASP A 195 -13.44 -1.43 -20.39
CA ASP A 195 -11.98 -1.20 -20.32
C ASP A 195 -11.62 0.09 -19.56
N GLU A 196 -12.50 1.10 -19.58
CA GLU A 196 -12.32 2.34 -18.82
C GLU A 196 -12.47 2.13 -17.29
N VAL A 197 -13.13 1.05 -16.87
CA VAL A 197 -13.31 0.69 -15.46
C VAL A 197 -12.23 -0.28 -15.02
N TYR A 198 -11.97 -1.33 -15.80
CA TYR A 198 -11.00 -2.37 -15.46
C TYR A 198 -10.36 -2.96 -16.71
N ASN A 199 -9.03 -2.95 -16.75
CA ASN A 199 -8.25 -3.60 -17.81
C ASN A 199 -7.70 -4.94 -17.30
N VAL A 200 -8.21 -6.05 -17.85
CA VAL A 200 -7.84 -7.42 -17.43
C VAL A 200 -6.36 -7.74 -17.60
N ARG A 201 -5.68 -7.08 -18.57
CA ARG A 201 -4.25 -7.31 -18.84
C ARG A 201 -3.33 -6.63 -17.83
N SER A 202 -3.89 -5.86 -16.91
CA SER A 202 -3.16 -5.24 -15.81
C SER A 202 -2.81 -6.29 -14.75
N LEU A 203 -1.51 -6.45 -14.46
CA LEU A 203 -1.08 -7.20 -13.27
C LEU A 203 -1.49 -6.46 -11.98
N ASP A 204 -1.59 -5.13 -12.06
CA ASP A 204 -1.92 -4.31 -10.91
C ASP A 204 -3.34 -4.57 -10.43
N LYS A 205 -3.47 -4.91 -9.14
CA LYS A 205 -4.73 -5.11 -8.42
C LYS A 205 -5.65 -6.19 -9.01
N ASN A 206 -5.14 -7.05 -9.90
CA ASN A 206 -5.89 -8.18 -10.44
C ASN A 206 -6.44 -9.04 -9.29
N VAL A 207 -5.59 -9.46 -8.36
CA VAL A 207 -5.99 -10.26 -7.19
C VAL A 207 -7.00 -9.52 -6.31
N LEU A 208 -6.75 -8.24 -6.00
CA LEU A 208 -7.65 -7.41 -5.18
C LEU A 208 -9.06 -7.33 -5.79
N THR A 209 -9.14 -7.16 -7.11
CA THR A 209 -10.39 -7.09 -7.88
C THR A 209 -11.15 -8.42 -7.84
N HIS A 210 -10.45 -9.54 -8.00
CA HIS A 210 -11.06 -10.87 -7.89
C HIS A 210 -11.64 -11.10 -6.49
N TYR A 211 -10.87 -10.78 -5.44
CA TYR A 211 -11.35 -10.89 -4.05
C TYR A 211 -12.59 -10.03 -3.82
N TYR A 212 -12.59 -8.78 -4.29
CA TYR A 212 -13.76 -7.91 -4.17
C TYR A 212 -14.98 -8.51 -4.88
N LEU A 213 -14.82 -8.94 -6.13
CA LEU A 213 -15.90 -9.50 -6.93
C LEU A 213 -16.49 -10.76 -6.28
N ALA A 214 -15.63 -11.67 -5.80
CA ALA A 214 -16.06 -12.86 -5.08
C ALA A 214 -16.89 -12.49 -3.84
N ILE A 215 -16.40 -11.57 -3.02
CA ILE A 215 -17.09 -11.09 -1.82
C ILE A 215 -18.42 -10.41 -2.16
N HIS A 216 -18.45 -9.58 -3.20
CA HIS A 216 -19.67 -8.91 -3.67
C HIS A 216 -20.75 -9.92 -4.04
N LEU A 217 -20.43 -10.85 -4.94
CA LEU A 217 -21.37 -11.87 -5.42
C LEU A 217 -21.85 -12.77 -4.29
N LEU A 218 -20.96 -13.12 -3.38
CA LEU A 218 -21.25 -13.96 -2.23
C LEU A 218 -22.24 -13.30 -1.26
N ARG A 219 -21.98 -12.05 -0.88
CA ARG A 219 -22.83 -11.27 0.03
C ARG A 219 -24.21 -11.06 -0.59
N GLU A 220 -24.24 -10.73 -1.89
CA GLU A 220 -25.48 -10.56 -2.62
C GLU A 220 -26.31 -11.86 -2.66
N ARG A 221 -25.69 -13.01 -2.93
CA ARG A 221 -26.36 -14.33 -2.87
C ARG A 221 -26.90 -14.69 -1.48
N ARG A 222 -26.30 -14.14 -0.43
CA ARG A 222 -26.72 -14.36 0.97
C ARG A 222 -27.77 -13.34 1.43
N GLY A 223 -28.25 -12.47 0.55
CA GLY A 223 -29.29 -11.48 0.84
C GLY A 223 -28.77 -10.22 1.53
N PHE A 224 -27.44 -10.03 1.58
CA PHE A 224 -26.84 -8.83 2.12
C PHE A 224 -26.57 -7.82 1.00
N SER A 225 -27.62 -7.14 0.55
CA SER A 225 -27.52 -6.19 -0.55
C SER A 225 -27.03 -4.81 -0.11
N ILE A 226 -26.31 -4.13 -1.00
CA ILE A 226 -26.01 -2.71 -0.83
C ILE A 226 -27.27 -1.91 -1.13
N ASP A 227 -27.70 -1.08 -0.18
CA ASP A 227 -28.76 -0.12 -0.38
C ASP A 227 -28.22 1.11 -1.12
N LYS A 228 -28.68 1.31 -2.37
CA LYS A 228 -28.27 2.42 -3.23
C LYS A 228 -28.61 3.78 -2.62
N GLU A 229 -29.65 3.87 -1.79
CA GLU A 229 -30.05 5.14 -1.16
C GLU A 229 -29.03 5.60 -0.10
N THR A 230 -28.21 4.68 0.43
CA THR A 230 -27.16 5.00 1.40
C THR A 230 -25.87 5.51 0.77
N ILE A 231 -25.77 5.51 -0.57
CA ILE A 231 -24.57 5.92 -1.30
C ILE A 231 -24.67 7.41 -1.64
N SER A 232 -23.73 8.20 -1.12
CA SER A 232 -23.69 9.66 -1.25
C SER A 232 -23.20 10.17 -2.61
N ILE A 233 -22.50 9.32 -3.37
CA ILE A 233 -21.90 9.65 -4.66
C ILE A 233 -22.60 8.93 -5.82
N SER A 234 -22.56 9.53 -7.02
CA SER A 234 -23.06 8.88 -8.24
C SER A 234 -22.39 7.52 -8.47
N LEU A 235 -23.21 6.53 -8.86
CA LEU A 235 -22.69 5.26 -9.35
C LEU A 235 -22.28 5.37 -10.81
N TYR A 236 -21.33 4.53 -11.23
CA TYR A 236 -20.82 4.49 -12.59
C TYR A 236 -21.94 4.39 -13.63
N LYS A 237 -21.77 5.14 -14.71
CA LYS A 237 -22.60 5.09 -15.91
C LYS A 237 -21.69 5.18 -17.13
N PRO A 238 -21.89 4.33 -18.15
CA PRO A 238 -21.21 4.50 -19.42
C PRO A 238 -21.78 5.71 -20.18
N TYR A 239 -20.91 6.45 -20.87
CA TYR A 239 -21.29 7.60 -21.71
C TYR A 239 -21.05 7.34 -23.20
N SER A 240 -20.01 6.60 -23.57
CA SER A 240 -19.76 6.21 -24.95
C SER A 240 -20.66 5.04 -25.38
N LEU A 241 -20.94 4.94 -26.68
CA LEU A 241 -21.69 3.81 -27.25
C LEU A 241 -21.00 2.48 -26.94
N SER A 242 -19.68 2.41 -27.15
CA SER A 242 -18.86 1.22 -26.86
C SER A 242 -18.98 0.80 -25.40
N ASN A 243 -18.87 1.74 -24.46
CA ASN A 243 -18.97 1.42 -23.02
C ASN A 243 -20.39 1.03 -22.61
N THR A 244 -21.41 1.54 -23.32
CA THR A 244 -22.81 1.16 -23.06
C THR A 244 -23.08 -0.28 -23.47
N GLU A 245 -22.52 -0.70 -24.61
CA GLU A 245 -22.59 -2.08 -25.08
C GLU A 245 -21.83 -3.04 -24.13
N THR A 246 -20.57 -2.74 -23.80
CA THR A 246 -19.78 -3.58 -22.88
C THR A 246 -20.40 -3.63 -21.48
N PHE A 247 -20.92 -2.52 -20.95
CA PHE A 247 -21.64 -2.50 -19.68
C PHE A 247 -22.89 -3.43 -19.70
N SER A 248 -23.61 -3.46 -20.82
CA SER A 248 -24.79 -4.33 -20.99
C SER A 248 -24.40 -5.82 -21.07
N THR A 249 -23.31 -6.12 -21.77
CA THR A 249 -22.70 -7.47 -21.80
C THR A 249 -22.28 -7.88 -20.39
N PHE A 250 -21.57 -7.02 -19.66
CA PHE A 250 -21.14 -7.28 -18.29
C PHE A 250 -22.32 -7.54 -17.35
N ALA A 251 -23.39 -6.74 -17.44
CA ALA A 251 -24.61 -6.95 -16.66
C ALA A 251 -25.25 -8.31 -16.94
N THR A 252 -25.25 -8.75 -18.19
CA THR A 252 -25.75 -10.07 -18.60
C THR A 252 -24.89 -11.19 -18.01
N SER A 253 -23.56 -11.03 -18.05
CA SER A 253 -22.61 -12.01 -17.50
C SER A 253 -22.68 -12.10 -15.97
N ILE A 254 -22.90 -11.00 -15.26
CA ILE A 254 -23.20 -10.99 -13.81
C ILE A 254 -24.46 -11.82 -13.52
N GLY A 255 -25.46 -11.79 -14.40
CA GLY A 255 -26.70 -12.58 -14.29
C GLY A 255 -26.48 -14.08 -14.14
N ARG A 256 -25.37 -14.64 -14.68
CA ARG A 256 -25.00 -16.05 -14.49
C ARG A 256 -24.70 -16.37 -13.03
N TYR A 257 -24.22 -15.38 -12.28
CA TYR A 257 -23.89 -15.51 -10.87
C TYR A 257 -25.05 -15.10 -9.96
N LEU A 258 -25.96 -14.26 -10.44
CA LEU A 258 -27.14 -13.78 -9.72
C LEU A 258 -28.44 -14.08 -10.50
N PRO A 259 -28.79 -15.36 -10.71
CA PRO A 259 -29.83 -15.77 -11.67
C PRO A 259 -31.26 -15.38 -11.28
N HIS A 260 -31.48 -15.00 -10.02
CA HIS A 260 -32.80 -14.58 -9.52
C HIS A 260 -33.01 -13.07 -9.57
N HIS A 261 -32.01 -12.30 -9.98
CA HIS A 261 -32.08 -10.85 -10.06
C HIS A 261 -32.79 -10.42 -11.35
N SER A 262 -33.69 -9.45 -11.24
CA SER A 262 -34.31 -8.83 -12.43
C SER A 262 -33.27 -8.01 -13.20
N GLU A 263 -33.53 -7.74 -14.49
CA GLU A 263 -32.66 -6.91 -15.34
C GLU A 263 -32.33 -5.54 -14.69
N LYS A 264 -33.35 -4.88 -14.11
CA LYS A 264 -33.16 -3.61 -13.38
C LYS A 264 -32.20 -3.76 -12.20
N LYS A 265 -32.32 -4.87 -11.45
CA LYS A 265 -31.45 -5.13 -10.28
C LYS A 265 -30.04 -5.52 -10.73
N LEU A 266 -29.89 -6.32 -11.80
CA LEU A 266 -28.59 -6.62 -12.41
C LEU A 266 -27.88 -5.35 -12.85
N LYS A 267 -28.58 -4.42 -13.52
CA LYS A 267 -28.02 -3.12 -13.88
C LYS A 267 -27.49 -2.36 -12.65
N VAL A 268 -28.24 -2.34 -11.54
CA VAL A 268 -27.78 -1.70 -10.29
C VAL A 268 -26.55 -2.41 -9.72
N GLU A 269 -26.51 -3.75 -9.72
CA GLU A 269 -25.33 -4.51 -9.28
C GLU A 269 -24.11 -4.24 -10.16
N THR A 270 -24.28 -4.15 -11.47
CA THR A 270 -23.21 -3.77 -12.40
C THR A 270 -22.69 -2.37 -12.11
N GLN A 271 -23.58 -1.40 -11.87
CA GLN A 271 -23.17 -0.04 -11.47
C GLN A 271 -22.36 -0.07 -10.17
N LEU A 272 -22.79 -0.82 -9.16
CA LEU A 272 -22.09 -0.96 -7.88
C LEU A 272 -20.72 -1.60 -8.05
N ILE A 273 -20.63 -2.69 -8.82
CA ILE A 273 -19.36 -3.36 -9.09
C ILE A 273 -18.41 -2.39 -9.81
N CYS A 274 -18.84 -1.77 -10.91
CA CYS A 274 -17.99 -0.83 -11.64
C CYS A 274 -17.55 0.36 -10.77
N SER A 275 -18.45 0.93 -9.96
CA SER A 275 -18.11 1.96 -8.97
C SER A 275 -17.04 1.48 -7.99
N SER A 276 -17.18 0.27 -7.45
CA SER A 276 -16.19 -0.29 -6.54
C SER A 276 -14.85 -0.53 -7.21
N LEU A 277 -14.84 -0.97 -8.49
CA LEU A 277 -13.62 -1.14 -9.26
C LEU A 277 -12.93 0.20 -9.53
N LEU A 278 -13.68 1.27 -9.84
CA LEU A 278 -13.13 2.63 -9.93
C LEU A 278 -12.59 3.11 -8.59
N ALA A 279 -13.32 2.90 -7.49
CA ALA A 279 -12.87 3.24 -6.13
C ALA A 279 -11.58 2.49 -5.77
N ILE A 280 -11.49 1.20 -6.07
CA ILE A 280 -10.29 0.39 -5.85
C ILE A 280 -9.19 0.76 -6.87
N GLY A 281 -9.58 1.33 -8.00
CA GLY A 281 -8.72 1.77 -9.10
C GLY A 281 -7.68 2.78 -8.65
N SER A 282 -6.44 2.52 -9.06
CA SER A 282 -5.35 3.47 -9.22
C SER A 282 -4.11 2.67 -9.58
N PHE A 283 -3.42 3.09 -10.65
CA PHE A 283 -2.07 2.70 -11.09
C PHE A 283 -1.92 1.73 -12.29
N SER A 284 -1.29 2.32 -13.31
CA SER A 284 -0.55 1.85 -14.49
C SER A 284 -1.25 1.57 -15.82
N SER A 285 -2.40 0.89 -15.86
CA SER A 285 -2.92 0.36 -17.14
C SER A 285 -3.95 1.22 -17.87
N ILE A 286 -4.58 2.18 -17.17
CA ILE A 286 -5.55 3.12 -17.76
C ILE A 286 -4.94 4.51 -17.72
N ASP A 287 -4.67 5.06 -18.91
CA ASP A 287 -3.96 6.33 -19.10
C ASP A 287 -4.90 7.54 -19.20
N THR A 288 -6.22 7.34 -19.23
CA THR A 288 -7.23 8.40 -19.39
C THR A 288 -8.39 8.22 -18.43
N PRO A 289 -8.85 9.30 -17.77
CA PRO A 289 -10.06 9.25 -16.95
C PRO A 289 -11.29 8.79 -17.76
N PRO A 290 -12.13 7.90 -17.21
CA PRO A 290 -13.44 7.61 -17.75
C PRO A 290 -14.30 8.85 -17.92
N ASP A 291 -15.08 8.90 -18.99
CA ASP A 291 -16.04 9.97 -19.26
C ASP A 291 -17.01 10.20 -18.09
N PHE A 292 -17.32 9.13 -17.35
CA PHE A 292 -18.13 9.17 -16.13
C PHE A 292 -17.71 10.26 -15.14
N PHE A 293 -16.41 10.44 -14.88
CA PHE A 293 -15.92 11.45 -13.94
C PHE A 293 -16.08 12.89 -14.46
N LEU A 294 -16.21 13.06 -15.77
CA LEU A 294 -16.24 14.35 -16.44
C LEU A 294 -17.66 14.77 -16.83
N LEU A 295 -18.54 13.81 -17.11
CA LEU A 295 -19.87 14.04 -17.70
C LEU A 295 -21.04 13.73 -16.75
N ASP A 296 -20.83 13.11 -15.58
CA ASP A 296 -21.91 12.91 -14.62
C ASP A 296 -22.33 14.21 -13.95
N GLU A 297 -23.62 14.55 -14.08
CA GLU A 297 -24.20 15.81 -13.61
C GLU A 297 -23.94 16.05 -12.13
N ARG A 298 -24.13 15.03 -11.27
CA ARG A 298 -23.92 15.22 -9.82
C ARG A 298 -22.45 15.39 -9.47
N LEU A 299 -21.55 14.68 -10.16
CA LEU A 299 -20.11 14.86 -9.95
C LEU A 299 -19.66 16.25 -10.42
N ASN A 300 -20.23 16.75 -11.52
CA ASN A 300 -19.96 18.08 -12.03
C ASN A 300 -20.48 19.16 -11.07
N ASP A 301 -21.71 19.01 -10.55
CA ASP A 301 -22.28 19.90 -9.53
C ASP A 301 -21.43 19.96 -8.25
N GLN A 302 -20.77 18.84 -7.90
CA GLN A 302 -19.82 18.74 -6.79
C GLN A 302 -18.41 19.24 -7.13
N GLN A 303 -18.19 19.75 -8.35
CA GLN A 303 -16.87 20.17 -8.85
C GLN A 303 -15.79 19.08 -8.71
N PHE A 304 -16.19 17.81 -8.80
CA PHE A 304 -15.35 16.67 -8.43
C PHE A 304 -14.04 16.61 -9.24
N ALA A 305 -14.16 16.72 -10.57
CA ALA A 305 -13.00 16.72 -11.46
C ALA A 305 -12.16 18.01 -11.33
N HIS A 306 -12.79 19.13 -11.01
CA HIS A 306 -12.08 20.39 -10.78
C HIS A 306 -11.19 20.30 -9.54
N ASN A 307 -11.71 19.78 -8.42
CA ASN A 307 -10.95 19.62 -7.17
C ASN A 307 -9.74 18.69 -7.37
N ALA A 308 -9.94 17.57 -8.09
CA ALA A 308 -8.86 16.65 -8.45
C ALA A 308 -7.79 17.31 -9.34
N PHE A 309 -8.21 18.15 -10.29
CA PHE A 309 -7.29 18.87 -11.16
C PHE A 309 -6.52 19.94 -10.39
N GLN A 310 -7.19 20.70 -9.52
CA GLN A 310 -6.61 21.79 -8.76
C GLN A 310 -5.44 21.35 -7.88
N ILE A 311 -5.60 20.26 -7.12
CA ILE A 311 -4.49 19.74 -6.30
C ILE A 311 -3.31 19.27 -7.17
N MET A 312 -3.59 18.63 -8.31
CA MET A 312 -2.55 18.20 -9.25
C MET A 312 -1.80 19.41 -9.83
N ASP A 313 -2.53 20.43 -10.28
CA ASP A 313 -2.00 21.62 -10.92
C ASP A 313 -1.14 22.45 -9.94
N ARG A 314 -1.58 22.59 -8.70
CA ARG A 314 -0.79 23.24 -7.63
C ARG A 314 0.52 22.52 -7.36
N ILE A 315 0.48 21.20 -7.18
CA ILE A 315 1.72 20.42 -6.98
C ILE A 315 2.63 20.56 -8.21
N ASN A 316 2.07 20.49 -9.42
CA ASN A 316 2.81 20.67 -10.67
C ASN A 316 3.47 22.06 -10.80
N TYR A 317 2.81 23.11 -10.31
CA TYR A 317 3.35 24.47 -10.29
C TYR A 317 4.63 24.59 -9.44
N HIS A 318 4.75 23.79 -8.39
CA HIS A 318 5.91 23.79 -7.49
C HIS A 318 7.04 22.85 -7.94
N LEU A 319 6.87 22.11 -9.03
CA LEU A 319 7.95 21.33 -9.64
C LEU A 319 8.87 22.25 -10.44
N ASP A 320 10.16 21.95 -10.44
CA ASP A 320 11.15 22.71 -11.24
C ASP A 320 10.98 22.43 -12.73
N ILE A 321 10.68 21.17 -13.07
CA ILE A 321 10.34 20.72 -14.41
C ILE A 321 8.89 20.22 -14.40
N PRO A 322 7.96 20.84 -15.15
CA PRO A 322 6.56 20.44 -15.17
C PRO A 322 6.35 19.00 -15.62
N LEU A 323 5.23 18.42 -15.17
CA LEU A 323 4.77 17.10 -15.59
C LEU A 323 4.50 17.05 -17.10
N THR A 324 4.88 15.95 -17.74
CA THR A 324 4.46 15.67 -19.12
C THR A 324 2.96 15.41 -19.20
N LYS A 325 2.35 15.53 -20.40
CA LYS A 325 0.91 15.29 -20.56
C LYS A 325 0.47 13.88 -20.13
N LYS A 326 1.33 12.88 -20.38
CA LYS A 326 1.08 11.49 -19.97
C LYS A 326 1.06 11.34 -18.45
N GLU A 327 2.02 11.95 -17.77
CA GLU A 327 2.10 11.93 -16.30
C GLU A 327 0.93 12.68 -15.68
N GLN A 328 0.55 13.84 -16.23
CA GLN A 328 -0.64 14.57 -15.80
C GLN A 328 -1.91 13.71 -15.90
N ASN A 329 -2.16 13.07 -17.05
CA ASN A 329 -3.37 12.26 -17.21
C ASN A 329 -3.40 11.08 -16.23
N LYS A 330 -2.26 10.40 -16.02
CA LYS A 330 -2.13 9.27 -15.08
C LYS A 330 -2.34 9.71 -13.62
N ILE A 331 -1.75 10.83 -13.22
CA ILE A 331 -1.91 11.39 -11.87
C ILE A 331 -3.36 11.86 -11.68
N PHE A 332 -3.91 12.61 -12.63
CA PHE A 332 -5.28 13.10 -12.58
C PHE A 332 -6.30 11.96 -12.43
N TYR A 333 -6.18 10.91 -13.24
CA TYR A 333 -7.03 9.73 -13.10
C TYR A 333 -6.88 9.05 -11.73
N SER A 334 -5.63 8.92 -11.24
CA SER A 334 -5.38 8.31 -9.93
C SER A 334 -5.98 9.13 -8.78
N ILE A 335 -5.99 10.46 -8.88
CA ILE A 335 -6.59 11.36 -7.90
C ILE A 335 -8.12 11.27 -7.94
N LEU A 336 -8.73 11.25 -9.14
CA LEU A 336 -10.18 11.03 -9.31
C LEU A 336 -10.63 9.73 -8.62
N CYS A 337 -9.93 8.62 -8.86
CA CYS A 337 -10.25 7.35 -8.21
C CYS A 337 -10.03 7.39 -6.70
N LEU A 338 -9.00 8.10 -6.22
CA LEU A 338 -8.76 8.30 -4.78
C LEU A 338 -9.92 9.07 -4.12
N HIS A 339 -10.33 10.20 -4.69
CA HIS A 339 -11.46 10.99 -4.19
C HIS A 339 -12.75 10.16 -4.23
N TYR A 340 -12.93 9.38 -5.30
CA TYR A 340 -14.12 8.56 -5.48
C TYR A 340 -14.17 7.46 -4.43
N ARG A 341 -13.02 6.86 -4.13
CA ARG A 341 -12.86 5.88 -3.04
C ARG A 341 -13.28 6.48 -1.70
N VAL A 342 -12.81 7.68 -1.36
CA VAL A 342 -13.17 8.35 -0.11
C VAL A 342 -14.67 8.57 -0.02
N ALA A 343 -15.29 9.12 -1.06
CA ALA A 343 -16.72 9.36 -1.10
C ALA A 343 -17.58 8.07 -1.10
N PHE A 344 -17.10 7.01 -1.76
CA PHE A 344 -17.84 5.76 -1.94
C PHE A 344 -17.70 4.79 -0.74
N ILE A 345 -16.51 4.69 -0.14
CA ILE A 345 -16.21 3.73 0.94
C ILE A 345 -16.25 4.38 2.33
N GLY A 346 -15.70 5.58 2.46
CA GLY A 346 -15.68 6.33 3.72
C GLY A 346 -14.81 5.71 4.82
N ALA A 347 -15.32 5.74 6.06
CA ALA A 347 -14.56 5.57 7.30
C ALA A 347 -13.60 4.36 7.36
N PRO A 348 -13.90 3.17 6.79
CA PRO A 348 -12.95 2.04 6.78
C PRO A 348 -11.58 2.36 6.18
N LEU A 349 -11.48 3.34 5.29
CA LEU A 349 -10.21 3.69 4.63
C LEU A 349 -9.12 4.09 5.62
N ASN A 350 -9.47 4.82 6.69
CA ASN A 350 -8.52 5.26 7.71
C ASN A 350 -7.90 4.10 8.50
N TYR A 351 -8.61 2.97 8.59
CA TYR A 351 -8.25 1.86 9.46
C TYR A 351 -7.74 0.64 8.69
N THR A 352 -8.15 0.51 7.42
CA THR A 352 -7.66 -0.52 6.49
C THR A 352 -6.26 -0.22 5.95
N LEU A 353 -5.74 1.01 6.11
CA LEU A 353 -4.32 1.32 5.90
C LEU A 353 -3.39 0.43 6.71
N THR A 354 -3.82 -0.11 7.86
CA THR A 354 -3.02 -1.05 8.66
C THR A 354 -2.99 -2.47 8.08
N LEU A 355 -3.83 -2.75 7.08
CA LEU A 355 -3.96 -4.04 6.39
C LEU A 355 -3.29 -4.02 5.01
N LEU A 356 -2.99 -2.83 4.48
CA LEU A 356 -2.38 -2.63 3.17
C LEU A 356 -1.05 -1.87 3.32
N PRO A 357 -0.10 -1.99 2.38
CA PRO A 357 1.16 -1.25 2.44
C PRO A 357 0.92 0.27 2.53
N TYR A 358 1.57 0.93 3.50
CA TYR A 358 1.49 2.37 3.72
C TYR A 358 2.68 3.08 3.08
N TYR A 359 2.49 4.32 2.61
CA TYR A 359 3.55 5.07 1.92
C TYR A 359 4.79 5.29 2.81
N SER A 360 4.60 5.56 4.11
CA SER A 360 5.72 5.68 5.04
C SER A 360 6.14 4.30 5.58
N HIS A 361 6.80 3.50 4.75
CA HIS A 361 7.71 2.50 5.29
C HIS A 361 9.00 3.20 5.71
N GLU A 362 9.59 2.78 6.83
CA GLU A 362 10.93 3.17 7.24
C GLU A 362 11.92 2.71 6.16
N ALA A 363 12.18 3.58 5.18
CA ALA A 363 13.14 3.29 4.14
C ALA A 363 14.54 3.26 4.77
N ILE A 364 15.16 2.08 4.80
CA ILE A 364 16.57 1.91 5.20
C ILE A 364 17.47 2.75 4.29
N ASP A 365 17.12 2.85 3.01
CA ASP A 365 17.83 3.67 2.02
C ASP A 365 17.57 5.17 2.24
N SER A 366 18.62 5.90 2.62
CA SER A 366 18.59 7.34 2.89
C SER A 366 18.19 8.19 1.67
N ARG A 367 18.49 7.74 0.44
CA ARG A 367 18.07 8.43 -0.81
C ARG A 367 16.57 8.33 -0.99
N LYS A 368 16.01 7.13 -0.76
CA LYS A 368 14.58 6.89 -0.81
C LYS A 368 13.86 7.65 0.29
N LYS A 369 14.42 7.68 1.51
CA LYS A 369 13.92 8.49 2.62
C LYS A 369 13.85 9.97 2.26
N TYR A 370 14.91 10.53 1.68
CA TYR A 370 14.91 11.92 1.19
C TYR A 370 13.79 12.17 0.16
N LYS A 371 13.67 11.29 -0.84
CA LYS A 371 12.62 11.41 -1.87
C LYS A 371 11.21 11.40 -1.26
N ILE A 372 10.96 10.48 -0.32
CA ILE A 372 9.68 10.36 0.41
C ILE A 372 9.40 11.64 1.19
N GLU A 373 10.36 12.13 1.98
CA GLU A 373 10.25 13.38 2.76
C GLU A 373 9.99 14.59 1.86
N HIS A 374 10.63 14.65 0.69
CA HIS A 374 10.48 15.73 -0.27
C HIS A 374 9.06 15.73 -0.87
N ILE A 375 8.60 14.60 -1.40
CA ILE A 375 7.23 14.46 -1.92
C ILE A 375 6.22 14.82 -0.84
N GLN A 376 6.39 14.27 0.37
CA GLN A 376 5.48 14.55 1.49
C GLN A 376 5.45 16.02 1.85
N SER A 377 6.61 16.68 1.94
CA SER A 377 6.69 18.11 2.27
C SER A 377 5.97 18.97 1.23
N LEU A 378 6.08 18.61 -0.05
CA LEU A 378 5.42 19.32 -1.15
C LEU A 378 3.90 19.12 -1.11
N VAL A 379 3.43 17.88 -1.03
CA VAL A 379 2.00 17.55 -0.97
C VAL A 379 1.35 18.14 0.27
N GLU A 380 2.01 18.04 1.44
CA GLU A 380 1.49 18.54 2.70
C GLU A 380 1.41 20.08 2.72
N ALA A 381 2.34 20.78 2.06
CA ALA A 381 2.26 22.23 1.89
C ALA A 381 1.01 22.62 1.08
N GLU A 382 0.74 21.92 -0.02
CA GLU A 382 -0.44 22.18 -0.86
C GLU A 382 -1.76 21.80 -0.19
N MET A 383 -1.78 20.71 0.57
CA MET A 383 -2.96 20.34 1.36
C MET A 383 -3.24 21.33 2.49
N LYS A 384 -2.23 22.06 2.98
CA LYS A 384 -2.39 23.09 4.03
C LYS A 384 -2.72 24.48 3.47
N SER A 385 -2.53 24.73 2.17
CA SER A 385 -2.79 26.02 1.54
C SER A 385 -4.30 26.24 1.24
N ILE A 386 -5.05 26.43 2.34
CA ILE A 386 -6.27 27.26 2.47
C ILE A 386 -7.57 26.79 1.76
N GLU A 387 -7.62 25.66 1.05
CA GLU A 387 -8.89 25.12 0.49
C GLU A 387 -9.21 23.66 0.82
N TYR A 388 -8.31 22.98 1.52
CA TYR A 388 -8.58 21.65 2.09
C TYR A 388 -8.91 21.83 3.58
N ASP A 389 -10.13 21.48 3.97
CA ASP A 389 -10.55 21.49 5.36
C ASP A 389 -9.66 20.52 6.16
N CYS A 390 -8.73 21.06 6.96
CA CYS A 390 -7.80 20.26 7.75
C CYS A 390 -8.50 19.42 8.84
N ASP A 391 -9.79 19.68 9.11
CA ASP A 391 -10.63 18.90 10.01
C ASP A 391 -11.31 17.69 9.31
N ASP A 392 -10.90 17.34 8.09
CA ASP A 392 -11.39 16.15 7.39
C ASP A 392 -10.87 14.85 8.05
N ASP A 393 -11.79 13.96 8.42
CA ASP A 393 -11.54 12.60 8.91
C ASP A 393 -10.56 11.82 8.01
N PHE A 394 -10.42 12.19 6.73
CA PHE A 394 -9.54 11.54 5.76
C PHE A 394 -8.20 12.24 5.49
N TYR A 395 -7.85 13.34 6.17
CA TYR A 395 -6.64 14.12 5.86
C TYR A 395 -5.37 13.26 5.77
N ASN A 396 -5.09 12.45 6.80
CA ASN A 396 -3.89 11.60 6.85
C ASN A 396 -3.92 10.50 5.76
N TYR A 397 -5.10 9.97 5.46
CA TYR A 397 -5.29 8.99 4.40
C TYR A 397 -4.98 9.62 3.04
N LEU A 398 -5.56 10.78 2.74
CA LEU A 398 -5.36 11.50 1.49
C LEU A 398 -3.89 11.91 1.31
N LEU A 399 -3.26 12.48 2.33
CA LEU A 399 -1.84 12.86 2.30
C LEU A 399 -0.96 11.67 1.91
N SER A 400 -1.14 10.52 2.59
CA SER A 400 -0.39 9.30 2.28
C SER A 400 -0.65 8.80 0.85
N GLN A 401 -1.91 8.81 0.40
CA GLN A 401 -2.26 8.32 -0.92
C GLN A 401 -1.79 9.25 -2.04
N TYR A 402 -1.85 10.57 -1.86
CA TYR A 402 -1.26 11.51 -2.82
C TYR A 402 0.23 11.27 -2.98
N CYS A 403 0.98 11.17 -1.88
CA CYS A 403 2.40 10.90 -1.96
C CYS A 403 2.70 9.58 -2.70
N LEU A 404 1.90 8.53 -2.44
CA LEU A 404 1.98 7.26 -3.17
C LEU A 404 1.67 7.41 -4.66
N ILE A 405 0.67 8.24 -5.03
CA ILE A 405 0.33 8.53 -6.43
C ILE A 405 1.53 9.13 -7.14
N TYR A 406 2.16 10.17 -6.56
CA TYR A 406 3.32 10.82 -7.18
C TYR A 406 4.52 9.88 -7.25
N ASP A 407 4.87 9.19 -6.16
CA ASP A 407 6.03 8.27 -6.14
C ASP A 407 5.92 7.13 -7.17
N LYS A 408 4.70 6.66 -7.46
CA LYS A 408 4.44 5.59 -8.45
C LYS A 408 4.21 6.09 -9.87
N SER A 409 3.79 7.34 -10.02
CA SER A 409 3.38 7.86 -11.34
C SER A 409 4.52 8.53 -12.08
N ILE A 410 5.52 9.04 -11.37
CA ILE A 410 6.64 9.79 -11.94
C ILE A 410 7.99 9.38 -11.36
N GLU A 411 9.05 9.58 -12.14
CA GLU A 411 10.41 9.60 -11.60
C GLU A 411 10.66 10.97 -10.95
N PHE A 412 10.20 11.14 -9.71
CA PHE A 412 10.18 12.44 -9.02
C PHE A 412 11.50 13.22 -9.10
N GLY A 413 12.65 12.52 -9.06
CA GLY A 413 13.97 13.13 -9.22
C GLY A 413 14.06 14.04 -10.45
N LYS A 414 13.51 13.65 -11.60
CA LYS A 414 13.54 14.43 -12.85
C LYS A 414 12.77 15.75 -12.80
N HIS A 415 11.88 15.92 -11.83
CA HIS A 415 11.06 17.13 -11.67
C HIS A 415 11.61 18.09 -10.61
N THR A 416 12.78 17.77 -10.04
CA THR A 416 13.47 18.63 -9.06
C THR A 416 14.55 19.47 -9.72
N ALA A 417 14.99 20.54 -9.05
CA ALA A 417 16.05 21.41 -9.54
C ALA A 417 17.32 20.62 -9.89
N PRO A 418 17.93 20.84 -11.07
CA PRO A 418 19.11 20.11 -11.50
C PRO A 418 20.29 20.37 -10.56
N ILE A 419 21.01 19.31 -10.21
CA ILE A 419 22.27 19.33 -9.48
C ILE A 419 23.38 19.09 -10.51
N THR A 420 24.16 20.13 -10.76
CA THR A 420 25.30 20.09 -11.68
C THR A 420 26.49 19.46 -10.96
N VAL A 421 26.93 18.30 -11.44
CA VAL A 421 28.02 17.51 -10.85
C VAL A 421 29.20 17.48 -11.80
N ALA A 422 30.37 17.91 -11.32
CA ALA A 422 31.63 17.71 -12.01
C ALA A 422 32.34 16.47 -11.49
N PHE A 423 32.95 15.71 -12.40
CA PHE A 423 33.64 14.46 -12.10
C PHE A 423 35.12 14.56 -12.43
N LEU A 424 35.97 14.20 -11.47
CA LEU A 424 37.42 14.18 -11.61
C LEU A 424 37.97 12.78 -11.37
N SER A 425 38.61 12.23 -12.39
CA SER A 425 39.25 10.92 -12.37
C SER A 425 40.62 11.01 -13.05
N ILE A 426 41.45 9.97 -12.87
CA ILE A 426 42.84 9.93 -13.35
C ILE A 426 42.91 9.98 -14.88
N ILE A 427 42.04 9.23 -15.56
CA ILE A 427 42.13 9.02 -17.03
C ILE A 427 40.88 9.54 -17.73
N SER A 428 39.71 9.09 -17.28
CA SER A 428 38.42 9.48 -17.85
C SER A 428 37.39 9.54 -16.75
N ASN A 429 36.64 10.63 -16.72
CA ASN A 429 35.54 10.82 -15.79
C ASN A 429 34.29 10.00 -16.16
N GLN A 430 34.26 9.38 -17.34
CA GLN A 430 33.07 8.70 -17.86
C GLN A 430 32.61 7.52 -16.98
N ALA A 431 33.55 6.74 -16.43
CA ALA A 431 33.22 5.58 -15.60
C ALA A 431 32.55 6.03 -14.29
N LEU A 432 33.22 6.93 -13.56
CA LEU A 432 32.69 7.51 -12.32
C LEU A 432 31.35 8.23 -12.55
N GLN A 433 31.25 9.01 -13.63
CA GLN A 433 30.02 9.68 -14.01
C GLN A 433 28.89 8.66 -14.22
N ASN A 434 29.14 7.59 -14.97
CA ASN A 434 28.14 6.56 -15.23
C ASN A 434 27.70 5.86 -13.94
N ASP A 435 28.64 5.47 -13.08
CA ASP A 435 28.35 4.77 -11.82
C ASP A 435 27.49 5.64 -10.89
N VAL A 436 27.87 6.92 -10.72
CA VAL A 436 27.12 7.88 -9.89
C VAL A 436 25.76 8.18 -10.52
N CYS A 437 25.71 8.55 -11.81
CA CYS A 437 24.43 8.87 -12.45
C CYS A 437 23.47 7.67 -12.44
N GLN A 438 23.94 6.45 -12.72
CA GLN A 438 23.09 5.26 -12.69
C GLN A 438 22.54 4.99 -11.29
N TYR A 439 23.34 5.18 -10.24
CA TYR A 439 22.93 4.89 -8.87
C TYR A 439 21.99 5.96 -8.28
N PHE A 440 22.12 7.23 -8.68
CA PHE A 440 21.45 8.36 -8.02
C PHE A 440 20.33 9.02 -8.82
N SER A 441 20.26 8.86 -10.15
CA SER A 441 19.31 9.62 -11.01
C SER A 441 17.83 9.36 -10.72
N SER A 442 17.47 8.21 -10.15
CA SER A 442 16.08 7.92 -9.75
C SER A 442 15.61 8.76 -8.55
N TYR A 443 16.54 9.41 -7.84
CA TYR A 443 16.28 10.17 -6.62
C TYR A 443 16.65 11.65 -6.75
N PHE A 444 17.61 12.01 -7.61
CA PHE A 444 18.12 13.36 -7.79
C PHE A 444 18.19 13.71 -9.28
N ASN A 445 17.86 14.96 -9.65
CA ASN A 445 18.07 15.46 -11.01
C ASN A 445 19.55 15.76 -11.27
N LEU A 446 20.34 14.77 -11.66
CA LEU A 446 21.77 14.97 -11.88
C LEU A 446 22.07 15.43 -13.30
N LYS A 447 22.89 16.49 -13.43
CA LYS A 447 23.43 16.98 -14.70
C LYS A 447 24.95 16.95 -14.64
N ALA A 448 25.59 16.17 -15.51
CA ALA A 448 27.04 16.16 -15.60
C ALA A 448 27.56 17.48 -16.19
N ALA A 449 28.57 18.06 -15.55
CA ALA A 449 29.24 19.27 -16.02
C ALA A 449 30.32 18.92 -17.05
N ASN A 450 30.44 19.74 -18.10
CA ASN A 450 31.51 19.64 -19.09
C ASN A 450 32.73 20.51 -18.74
N SER A 451 32.57 21.44 -17.79
CA SER A 451 33.58 22.39 -17.33
C SER A 451 33.48 22.61 -15.82
N LEU A 452 34.61 22.99 -15.22
CA LEU A 452 34.67 23.45 -13.82
C LEU A 452 34.43 24.96 -13.80
N ASP A 453 33.17 25.36 -13.72
CA ASP A 453 32.74 26.76 -13.61
C ASP A 453 31.80 26.95 -12.41
N ASP A 454 31.37 28.19 -12.18
CA ASP A 454 30.52 28.55 -11.03
C ASP A 454 29.13 27.91 -11.06
N SER A 455 28.72 27.30 -12.18
CA SER A 455 27.44 26.57 -12.28
C SER A 455 27.48 25.17 -11.67
N VAL A 456 28.67 24.66 -11.37
CA VAL A 456 28.86 23.36 -10.69
C VAL A 456 28.41 23.49 -9.23
N ASP A 457 27.58 22.55 -8.78
CA ASP A 457 27.13 22.50 -7.39
C ASP A 457 28.06 21.66 -6.51
N ILE A 458 28.67 20.63 -7.09
CA ILE A 458 29.53 19.68 -6.38
C ILE A 458 30.54 19.03 -7.32
N ILE A 459 31.73 18.77 -6.79
CA ILE A 459 32.79 18.05 -7.47
C ILE A 459 32.96 16.69 -6.78
N ILE A 460 32.87 15.60 -7.55
CA ILE A 460 33.17 14.25 -7.08
C ILE A 460 34.50 13.82 -7.69
N SER A 461 35.46 13.47 -6.84
CA SER A 461 36.84 13.22 -7.25
C SER A 461 37.38 11.90 -6.71
N GLU A 462 37.92 11.07 -7.61
CA GLU A 462 38.71 9.87 -7.26
C GLU A 462 40.16 10.21 -6.90
N ILE A 463 40.58 11.44 -7.21
CA ILE A 463 41.94 11.91 -6.97
C ILE A 463 41.96 13.02 -5.93
N PRO A 464 42.95 13.04 -5.02
CA PRO A 464 43.15 14.18 -4.14
C PRO A 464 43.59 15.40 -4.95
N ILE A 465 43.05 16.57 -4.62
CA ILE A 465 43.36 17.83 -5.30
C ILE A 465 44.11 18.71 -4.30
N SER A 466 45.29 19.21 -4.67
CA SER A 466 46.09 20.05 -3.77
C SER A 466 45.44 21.41 -3.53
N VAL A 467 45.75 22.04 -2.39
CA VAL A 467 45.26 23.40 -2.06
C VAL A 467 45.67 24.42 -3.13
N ASP A 468 46.88 24.30 -3.67
CA ASP A 468 47.35 25.15 -4.77
C ASP A 468 46.53 24.96 -6.04
N THR A 469 46.14 23.71 -6.35
CA THR A 469 45.30 23.40 -7.53
C THR A 469 43.89 23.93 -7.34
N ILE A 470 43.29 23.77 -6.15
CA ILE A 470 41.99 24.35 -5.79
C ILE A 470 42.02 25.87 -5.96
N SER A 471 43.10 26.52 -5.48
CA SER A 471 43.26 27.97 -5.56
C SER A 471 43.48 28.45 -7.01
N ALA A 472 44.32 27.74 -7.77
CA ALA A 472 44.61 28.05 -9.17
C ALA A 472 43.39 27.90 -10.08
N LEU A 473 42.59 26.85 -9.85
CA LEU A 473 41.34 26.59 -10.57
C LEU A 473 40.14 27.34 -9.99
N ARG A 474 40.32 28.09 -8.89
CA ARG A 474 39.28 28.84 -8.18
C ARG A 474 38.06 27.98 -7.85
N LEU A 475 38.30 26.76 -7.38
CA LEU A 475 37.23 25.84 -6.99
C LEU A 475 36.66 26.27 -5.64
N HIS A 476 35.41 26.71 -5.64
CA HIS A 476 34.68 27.16 -4.45
C HIS A 476 33.60 26.16 -4.02
N GLN A 477 33.33 25.18 -4.87
CA GLN A 477 32.34 24.13 -4.69
C GLN A 477 32.79 23.09 -3.66
N PRO A 478 31.86 22.41 -2.97
CA PRO A 478 32.19 21.25 -2.15
C PRO A 478 32.83 20.14 -3.02
N ILE A 479 33.93 19.57 -2.52
CA ILE A 479 34.63 18.45 -3.15
C ILE A 479 34.42 17.20 -2.29
N ILE A 480 33.87 16.15 -2.88
CA ILE A 480 33.71 14.84 -2.26
C ILE A 480 34.75 13.89 -2.85
N TYR A 481 35.63 13.40 -1.99
CA TYR A 481 36.62 12.39 -2.37
C TYR A 481 36.04 10.99 -2.21
N CYS A 482 36.15 10.19 -3.27
CA CYS A 482 35.70 8.80 -3.31
C CYS A 482 36.82 7.86 -3.76
N HIS A 483 36.63 6.56 -3.56
CA HIS A 483 37.57 5.57 -4.06
C HIS A 483 37.37 5.36 -5.57
N GLN A 484 38.44 4.94 -6.27
CA GLN A 484 38.38 4.55 -7.70
C GLN A 484 37.31 3.47 -7.98
N LYS A 485 37.05 2.62 -6.99
CA LYS A 485 35.91 1.73 -6.98
C LYS A 485 35.04 2.12 -5.79
N LEU A 486 33.87 2.68 -6.09
CA LEU A 486 32.94 3.17 -5.06
C LEU A 486 32.61 2.06 -4.07
N VAL A 487 32.80 2.35 -2.78
CA VAL A 487 32.38 1.50 -1.66
C VAL A 487 31.15 2.10 -0.97
N GLN A 488 30.51 1.32 -0.09
CA GLN A 488 29.29 1.74 0.62
C GLN A 488 29.42 3.12 1.29
N SER A 489 30.56 3.40 1.93
CA SER A 489 30.80 4.69 2.59
C SER A 489 30.94 5.86 1.61
N ASP A 490 31.31 5.63 0.34
CA ASP A 490 31.32 6.67 -0.69
C ASP A 490 29.88 7.00 -1.11
N TYR A 491 29.03 5.99 -1.29
CA TYR A 491 27.62 6.19 -1.61
C TYR A 491 26.88 6.96 -0.50
N GLU A 492 27.19 6.68 0.76
CA GLU A 492 26.63 7.40 1.91
C GLU A 492 27.05 8.88 1.91
N LYS A 493 28.35 9.17 1.77
CA LYS A 493 28.87 10.56 1.70
C LYS A 493 28.26 11.34 0.52
N ILE A 494 28.20 10.72 -0.66
CA ILE A 494 27.61 11.35 -1.85
C ILE A 494 26.12 11.60 -1.59
N THR A 495 25.40 10.66 -0.99
CA THR A 495 23.98 10.84 -0.63
C THR A 495 23.79 12.04 0.30
N GLU A 496 24.56 12.13 1.39
CA GLU A 496 24.46 13.25 2.33
C GLU A 496 24.72 14.61 1.66
N ALA A 497 25.72 14.66 0.78
CA ALA A 497 26.06 15.87 0.03
C ALA A 497 24.95 16.26 -0.96
N LEU A 498 24.43 15.31 -1.74
CA LEU A 498 23.32 15.54 -2.67
C LEU A 498 22.05 15.98 -1.95
N VAL A 499 21.70 15.36 -0.82
CA VAL A 499 20.55 15.77 0.01
C VAL A 499 20.72 17.21 0.49
N LYS A 500 21.91 17.59 0.96
CA LYS A 500 22.18 18.96 1.42
C LYS A 500 22.05 19.99 0.30
N ILE A 501 22.53 19.68 -0.90
CA ILE A 501 22.41 20.56 -2.07
C ILE A 501 20.95 20.65 -2.51
N ALA A 502 20.27 19.51 -2.65
CA ALA A 502 18.89 19.45 -3.07
C ALA A 502 17.98 20.23 -2.11
N LYS A 503 18.20 20.12 -0.78
CA LYS A 503 17.48 20.93 0.23
C LYS A 503 17.75 22.43 0.15
N LYS A 504 18.91 22.87 -0.35
CA LYS A 504 19.20 24.30 -0.56
C LYS A 504 18.52 24.84 -1.81
N LYS A 505 18.46 24.03 -2.87
CA LYS A 505 17.76 24.37 -4.11
C LYS A 505 16.24 24.30 -3.95
N PHE A 506 15.77 23.42 -3.07
CA PHE A 506 14.39 23.40 -2.60
C PHE A 506 14.16 24.62 -1.70
N LYS A 507 13.44 25.64 -2.22
CA LYS A 507 13.19 26.99 -1.63
C LYS A 507 13.99 28.18 -2.22
N SER A 508 14.27 28.18 -3.52
CA SER A 508 14.45 29.45 -4.26
C SER A 508 13.18 29.94 -4.98
N THR A 509 12.01 29.31 -4.75
CA THR A 509 10.73 29.62 -5.42
C THR A 509 9.59 29.90 -4.43
N SER A 510 9.88 30.67 -3.38
CA SER A 510 8.85 31.33 -2.58
C SER A 510 8.97 32.84 -2.76
N SER A 511 8.18 33.36 -3.70
CA SER A 511 7.78 34.76 -3.81
C SER A 511 6.29 34.83 -3.97
#